data_AF-A0A9D2EWV7-F1
#
_entry.id   AF-A0A9D2EWV7-F1
#
_cell.length_a   1.000
_cell.length_b   1.000
_cell.length_c   1.000
_cell.angle_alpha   90.00
_cell.angle_beta   90.00
_cell.angle_gamma   90.00
#
_symmetry.space_group_name_H-M   'P 1'
#
loop_
_entity.id
_entity.type
_entity.pdbx_description
1 polymer ?
#
loop_
_entity_poly.entity_id
_entity_poly.type
_entity_poly.pdbx_seq_one_letter_code
_entity_poly.pdbx_strand_id
1 'polypeptide(L)'
;MTKRRKKLLWGGIAALIVCVCLLLGIGIYWYSRSTGAPEMTYGLSYTVKAETASSGIVNVEVRITPDLNENRQENGEEESEEGSGIYFQTPESAYSDPECVTESGEEVSLEDLSGAWRIDVTSSEPVILSYDVRLGETADQNSGTVYGGFYEDLLVFQGSHVLALPWVGQDQASDIDETVTELAFTLNTEFEWDSYMPYTEPGSGEHSFAIEKPDWSVFNGIYHSSFCFGQFETITLGDDESIVYLDSAIADQAEADDLQVVETFYSYYKNLFNGTDAEAPVMLLRTDEENQIILGGTGACGAALSLDMEVASECERMSRTLYYAFFDGLIHQSDLRYAPNLWLYEGLADFYVDDSAVELSSDLLTRYGIAMQDNLATQYGRYLYYMLTDTSVSSASPDLEGQMTVIQEDFYYETKVPLVIAVIESFGETEGRSVLITYLLEHGDDQEMDWKDFTEEVLGDNEAAVNQYLSGESFIPNYWGLNDSQMSEGILPVLEAREEEYVNEYADQNMNYPSPSFTLLDTAELDAEIEERGLSFGSEEVEALVRNYSEDLYYWMMQMMLRAEVCGVEDPVTAEGKTALYDAEADALWEAYTGTDSGSEESGS
;
A
#
# COMPACT_ATOMS: atom_id res chain seq x y z
N MET A 1 1.94 -16.70 -19.97
CA MET A 1 3.22 -16.08 -19.57
C MET A 1 3.21 -15.98 -18.06
N THR A 2 4.34 -16.25 -17.43
CA THR A 2 4.49 -16.78 -16.07
C THR A 2 4.12 -15.81 -14.95
N LYS A 3 3.71 -16.38 -13.80
CA LYS A 3 3.32 -15.77 -12.50
C LYS A 3 4.22 -14.63 -11.96
N ARG A 4 5.39 -14.41 -12.57
CA ARG A 4 6.51 -13.53 -12.17
C ARG A 4 6.28 -12.02 -12.25
N ARG A 5 5.17 -11.53 -12.80
CA ARG A 5 4.89 -10.08 -12.93
C ARG A 5 3.86 -9.54 -11.93
N LYS A 6 3.28 -10.39 -11.07
CA LYS A 6 2.07 -10.07 -10.31
C LYS A 6 2.29 -9.51 -8.90
N LYS A 7 3.30 -9.99 -8.18
CA LYS A 7 3.63 -9.47 -6.83
C LYS A 7 4.46 -8.18 -6.85
N LEU A 8 5.35 -8.08 -7.84
CA LEU A 8 6.25 -6.95 -8.07
C LEU A 8 5.59 -5.57 -8.28
N LEU A 9 4.34 -5.53 -8.72
CA LEU A 9 3.63 -4.28 -9.01
C LEU A 9 2.88 -3.71 -7.80
N TRP A 10 2.59 -4.50 -6.77
CA TRP A 10 1.88 -4.00 -5.59
C TRP A 10 2.86 -3.46 -4.53
N GLY A 11 3.91 -4.21 -4.21
CA GLY A 11 4.99 -3.71 -3.34
C GLY A 11 5.87 -2.64 -4.00
N GLY A 12 6.11 -2.75 -5.32
CA GLY A 12 6.95 -1.79 -6.04
C GLY A 12 6.29 -0.44 -6.36
N ILE A 13 4.96 -0.39 -6.53
CA ILE A 13 4.23 0.88 -6.77
C ILE A 13 4.00 1.64 -5.46
N ALA A 14 3.75 0.93 -4.36
CA ALA A 14 3.78 1.55 -3.03
C ALA A 14 5.15 2.18 -2.78
N ALA A 15 6.24 1.43 -2.95
CA ALA A 15 7.61 1.91 -2.78
C ALA A 15 7.97 3.15 -3.65
N LEU A 16 7.51 3.22 -4.90
CA LEU A 16 7.91 4.26 -5.86
C LEU A 16 7.04 5.52 -5.76
N ILE A 17 5.76 5.38 -5.42
CA ILE A 17 4.88 6.51 -5.06
C ILE A 17 5.31 7.07 -3.70
N VAL A 18 5.64 6.21 -2.73
CA VAL A 18 6.16 6.59 -1.41
C VAL A 18 7.55 7.25 -1.53
N CYS A 19 8.52 6.70 -2.28
CA CYS A 19 9.84 7.33 -2.47
C CYS A 19 9.79 8.72 -3.12
N VAL A 20 8.89 8.95 -4.07
CA VAL A 20 8.69 10.27 -4.68
C VAL A 20 8.00 11.22 -3.69
N CYS A 21 6.98 10.76 -2.97
CA CYS A 21 6.36 11.51 -1.88
C CYS A 21 7.31 11.83 -0.71
N LEU A 22 8.36 11.03 -0.46
CA LEU A 22 9.31 11.22 0.64
C LEU A 22 10.49 12.14 0.31
N LEU A 23 11.03 12.10 -0.92
CA LEU A 23 11.98 13.12 -1.36
C LEU A 23 11.30 14.50 -1.49
N LEU A 24 10.01 14.51 -1.87
CA LEU A 24 9.14 15.70 -1.84
C LEU A 24 8.83 16.15 -0.41
N GLY A 25 8.50 15.19 0.47
CA GLY A 25 8.22 15.42 1.89
C GLY A 25 9.41 16.05 2.61
N ILE A 26 10.65 15.60 2.40
CA ILE A 26 11.84 16.16 3.05
C ILE A 26 12.22 17.54 2.48
N GLY A 27 12.06 17.74 1.16
CA GLY A 27 12.30 19.02 0.50
C GLY A 27 11.30 20.11 0.92
N ILE A 28 10.02 19.73 1.04
CA ILE A 28 8.93 20.60 1.50
C ILE A 28 8.96 20.74 3.03
N TYR A 29 9.33 19.72 3.81
CA TYR A 29 9.50 19.78 5.27
C TYR A 29 10.52 20.83 5.71
N TRP A 30 11.64 20.96 4.96
CA TRP A 30 12.60 22.03 5.20
C TRP A 30 12.08 23.42 4.80
N TYR A 31 11.13 23.48 3.87
CA TYR A 31 10.56 24.74 3.36
C TYR A 31 9.36 25.21 4.21
N SER A 32 8.42 24.34 4.55
CA SER A 32 7.24 24.61 5.38
C SER A 32 7.61 24.94 6.81
N ARG A 33 8.65 24.31 7.39
CA ARG A 33 9.13 24.67 8.74
C ARG A 33 9.85 26.03 8.78
N SER A 34 10.23 26.58 7.62
CA SER A 34 10.76 27.94 7.52
C SER A 34 9.67 29.02 7.49
N THR A 35 8.42 28.64 7.18
CA THR A 35 7.24 29.49 7.12
C THR A 35 6.23 29.01 8.16
N GLY A 36 6.20 29.64 9.34
CA GLY A 36 5.19 29.34 10.36
C GLY A 36 3.76 29.34 9.79
N ALA A 37 2.85 28.66 10.49
CA ALA A 37 1.41 28.44 10.23
C ALA A 37 0.76 29.34 9.15
N PRO A 38 -0.08 28.78 8.25
CA PRO A 38 -0.67 29.57 7.17
C PRO A 38 -1.49 30.74 7.74
N GLU A 39 -1.05 31.97 7.46
CA GLU A 39 -1.70 33.20 7.94
C GLU A 39 -3.08 33.48 7.26
N MET A 40 -3.61 32.56 6.46
CA MET A 40 -4.74 32.78 5.57
C MET A 40 -5.74 31.61 5.60
N THR A 41 -6.98 31.94 5.94
CA THR A 41 -8.14 31.05 5.81
C THR A 41 -8.79 31.20 4.44
N TYR A 42 -9.35 30.12 3.89
CA TYR A 42 -10.02 30.15 2.58
C TYR A 42 -11.08 29.05 2.42
N GLY A 43 -12.07 29.30 1.58
CA GLY A 43 -13.03 28.29 1.09
C GLY A 43 -12.61 27.71 -0.25
N LEU A 44 -12.97 26.46 -0.51
CA LEU A 44 -12.70 25.74 -1.75
C LEU A 44 -14.00 25.26 -2.40
N SER A 45 -14.11 25.44 -3.71
CA SER A 45 -15.20 24.85 -4.49
C SER A 45 -14.65 24.21 -5.76
N TYR A 46 -14.82 22.90 -5.89
CA TYR A 46 -14.46 22.11 -7.05
C TYR A 46 -15.66 21.98 -7.98
N THR A 47 -15.44 22.22 -9.27
CA THR A 47 -16.40 21.93 -10.33
C THR A 47 -15.74 21.03 -11.35
N VAL A 48 -16.26 19.82 -11.52
CA VAL A 48 -15.85 18.89 -12.58
C VAL A 48 -16.87 18.97 -13.70
N LYS A 49 -16.44 19.26 -14.92
CA LYS A 49 -17.29 19.35 -16.11
C LYS A 49 -17.05 18.14 -17.01
N ALA A 50 -18.10 17.36 -17.21
CA ALA A 50 -18.11 16.17 -18.05
C ALA A 50 -19.03 16.39 -19.26
N GLU A 51 -18.50 17.02 -20.32
CA GLU A 51 -19.29 17.43 -21.49
C GLU A 51 -19.29 16.41 -22.64
N THR A 52 -18.21 15.64 -22.84
CA THR A 52 -18.12 14.72 -23.99
C THR A 52 -17.28 13.50 -23.68
N ALA A 53 -17.96 12.36 -23.46
CA ALA A 53 -17.34 11.08 -23.14
C ALA A 53 -16.31 10.62 -24.18
N SER A 54 -16.53 10.87 -25.47
CA SER A 54 -15.60 10.43 -26.54
C SER A 54 -14.19 11.02 -26.44
N SER A 55 -13.99 12.04 -25.62
CA SER A 55 -12.67 12.62 -25.37
C SER A 55 -11.90 11.92 -24.25
N GLY A 56 -12.59 11.24 -23.33
CA GLY A 56 -12.03 10.74 -22.08
C GLY A 56 -11.50 11.84 -21.16
N ILE A 57 -11.88 13.10 -21.39
CA ILE A 57 -11.36 14.28 -20.68
C ILE A 57 -12.46 14.90 -19.84
N VAL A 58 -12.12 15.25 -18.60
CA VAL A 58 -12.94 16.12 -17.75
C VAL A 58 -12.19 17.43 -17.51
N ASN A 59 -12.93 18.55 -17.48
CA ASN A 59 -12.38 19.84 -17.09
C ASN A 59 -12.63 20.05 -15.61
N VAL A 60 -11.62 20.49 -14.87
CA VAL A 60 -11.70 20.78 -13.44
C VAL A 60 -11.50 22.28 -13.24
N GLU A 61 -12.37 22.88 -12.43
CA GLU A 61 -12.24 24.24 -11.93
C GLU A 61 -12.21 24.22 -10.40
N VAL A 62 -11.18 24.81 -9.81
CA VAL A 62 -11.05 25.01 -8.36
C VAL A 62 -11.17 26.49 -8.08
N ARG A 63 -12.24 26.88 -7.39
CA ARG A 63 -12.44 28.25 -6.90
C ARG A 63 -11.96 28.36 -5.46
N ILE A 64 -10.95 29.17 -5.25
CA ILE A 64 -10.34 29.48 -3.96
C ILE A 64 -10.88 30.84 -3.51
N THR A 65 -11.59 30.87 -2.39
CA THR A 65 -12.22 32.09 -1.85
C THR A 65 -11.52 32.52 -0.57
N PRO A 66 -10.67 33.56 -0.61
CA PRO A 66 -10.00 34.12 0.56
C PRO A 66 -11.00 34.53 1.65
N ASP A 67 -10.80 34.04 2.88
CA ASP A 67 -11.46 34.56 4.07
C ASP A 67 -10.49 35.47 4.82
N LEU A 68 -10.42 36.73 4.40
CA LEU A 68 -9.63 37.74 5.11
C LEU A 68 -10.45 38.27 6.29
N ASN A 69 -10.22 37.69 7.47
CA ASN A 69 -10.73 38.27 8.71
C ASN A 69 -10.34 39.76 8.83
N GLU A 70 -11.33 40.65 8.99
CA GLU A 70 -11.17 42.11 9.11
C GLU A 70 -10.24 42.55 10.27
N ASN A 71 -9.84 41.65 11.18
CA ASN A 71 -9.01 41.94 12.34
C ASN A 71 -7.54 42.29 12.01
N ARG A 72 -7.08 42.13 10.77
CA ARG A 72 -5.73 42.55 10.33
C ARG A 72 -5.54 44.09 10.34
N GLN A 73 -6.61 44.89 10.45
CA GLN A 73 -6.50 46.35 10.44
C GLN A 73 -6.25 47.04 11.79
N GLU A 74 -6.35 46.36 12.94
CA GLU A 74 -6.21 47.05 14.25
C GLU A 74 -4.77 47.09 14.82
N ASN A 75 -3.89 46.18 14.41
CA ASN A 75 -2.48 46.20 14.82
C ASN A 75 -1.64 46.46 13.57
N GLY A 76 -1.20 47.70 13.37
CA GLY A 76 -0.45 48.14 12.19
C GLY A 76 0.91 47.48 12.01
N GLU A 77 0.91 46.19 11.67
CA GLU A 77 2.05 45.46 11.14
C GLU A 77 2.06 45.62 9.63
N GLU A 78 3.19 46.10 9.13
CA GLU A 78 3.46 46.36 7.72
C GLU A 78 3.25 45.07 6.90
N GLU A 79 2.67 45.21 5.71
CA GLU A 79 2.58 44.18 4.68
C GLU A 79 3.90 43.40 4.59
N SER A 80 3.88 42.12 4.97
CA SER A 80 4.94 41.20 4.61
C SER A 80 4.99 41.11 3.08
N GLU A 81 6.12 41.49 2.48
CA GLU A 81 6.36 41.50 1.02
C GLU A 81 6.46 40.09 0.40
N GLU A 82 6.23 39.02 1.16
CA GLU A 82 6.13 37.64 0.66
C GLU A 82 4.69 37.15 0.85
N GLY A 83 3.95 37.03 -0.26
CA GLY A 83 2.58 36.50 -0.24
C GLY A 83 2.54 35.11 0.38
N SER A 84 1.55 34.87 1.24
CA SER A 84 1.28 33.53 1.78
C SER A 84 0.77 32.64 0.64
N GLY A 85 1.64 31.79 0.11
CA GLY A 85 1.29 30.81 -0.92
C GLY A 85 0.41 29.69 -0.35
N ILE A 86 -0.63 29.31 -1.07
CA ILE A 86 -1.45 28.13 -0.79
C ILE A 86 -0.90 26.96 -1.61
N TYR A 87 -0.79 25.79 -1.00
CA TYR A 87 -0.23 24.60 -1.63
C TYR A 87 -1.33 23.58 -1.92
N PHE A 88 -1.34 23.11 -3.16
CA PHE A 88 -2.19 22.02 -3.62
C PHE A 88 -1.31 20.87 -4.11
N GLN A 89 -1.67 19.64 -3.80
CA GLN A 89 -1.12 18.49 -4.48
C GLN A 89 -1.66 18.45 -5.91
N THR A 90 -0.81 18.12 -6.89
CA THR A 90 -1.26 17.99 -8.28
C THR A 90 -2.09 16.71 -8.48
N PRO A 91 -3.02 16.67 -9.44
CA PRO A 91 -3.69 15.43 -9.80
C PRO A 91 -2.68 14.34 -10.20
N GLU A 92 -2.94 13.09 -9.82
CA GLU A 92 -2.03 11.98 -10.12
C GLU A 92 -2.14 11.50 -11.58
N SER A 93 -3.30 11.69 -12.23
CA SER A 93 -3.46 11.42 -13.68
C SER A 93 -2.86 12.52 -14.54
N ALA A 94 -2.59 12.25 -15.83
CA ALA A 94 -2.11 13.29 -16.72
C ALA A 94 -3.12 14.44 -16.86
N TYR A 95 -2.61 15.65 -16.67
CA TYR A 95 -3.36 16.89 -16.76
C TYR A 95 -2.76 17.87 -17.77
N SER A 96 -3.55 18.83 -18.24
CA SER A 96 -3.09 19.95 -19.08
C SER A 96 -2.41 21.05 -18.24
N ASP A 97 -1.62 21.91 -18.90
CA ASP A 97 -1.02 23.08 -18.23
C ASP A 97 -2.12 23.91 -17.52
N PRO A 98 -2.06 24.10 -16.19
CA PRO A 98 -3.12 24.76 -15.44
C PRO A 98 -3.15 26.27 -15.74
N GLU A 99 -4.36 26.82 -15.86
CA GLU A 99 -4.61 28.26 -15.93
C GLU A 99 -5.07 28.75 -14.54
N CYS A 100 -4.44 29.82 -14.04
CA CYS A 100 -4.76 30.40 -12.74
C CYS A 100 -5.04 31.90 -12.89
N VAL A 101 -6.28 32.31 -12.61
CA VAL A 101 -6.74 33.70 -12.79
C VAL A 101 -7.61 34.15 -11.62
N THR A 102 -7.69 35.45 -11.37
CA THR A 102 -8.71 36.03 -10.49
C THR A 102 -10.09 35.98 -11.15
N GLU A 103 -11.16 36.22 -10.38
CA GLU A 103 -12.53 36.31 -10.92
C GLU A 103 -12.69 37.42 -11.99
N SER A 104 -11.88 38.48 -11.94
CA SER A 104 -11.80 39.54 -12.95
C SER A 104 -10.96 39.17 -14.18
N GLY A 105 -10.28 38.02 -14.16
CA GLY A 105 -9.48 37.49 -15.26
C GLY A 105 -8.03 37.97 -15.28
N GLU A 106 -7.50 38.44 -14.15
CA GLU A 106 -6.07 38.77 -14.02
C GLU A 106 -5.27 37.50 -13.71
N GLU A 107 -4.13 37.30 -14.37
CA GLU A 107 -3.27 36.13 -14.18
C GLU A 107 -2.66 36.11 -12.77
N VAL A 108 -2.73 34.96 -12.10
CA VAL A 108 -2.16 34.72 -10.77
C VAL A 108 -0.94 33.82 -10.90
N SER A 109 0.10 34.11 -10.12
CA SER A 109 1.34 33.31 -10.14
C SER A 109 1.07 31.90 -9.61
N LEU A 110 1.35 30.90 -10.45
CA LEU A 110 1.35 29.48 -10.11
C LEU A 110 2.77 28.93 -10.31
N GLU A 111 3.35 28.40 -9.23
CA GLU A 111 4.65 27.74 -9.23
C GLU A 111 4.44 26.22 -9.15
N ASP A 112 4.94 25.50 -10.16
CA ASP A 112 4.93 24.03 -10.17
C ASP A 112 6.18 23.50 -9.47
N LEU A 113 5.95 22.79 -8.37
CA LEU A 113 6.97 22.22 -7.48
C LEU A 113 7.16 20.71 -7.73
N SER A 114 6.77 20.20 -8.90
CA SER A 114 6.91 18.79 -9.30
C SER A 114 6.14 17.84 -8.37
N GLY A 115 4.81 17.92 -8.40
CA GLY A 115 3.89 17.14 -7.56
C GLY A 115 3.03 18.00 -6.63
N ALA A 116 3.32 19.30 -6.57
CA ALA A 116 2.49 20.30 -5.91
C ALA A 116 2.47 21.61 -6.69
N TRP A 117 1.37 22.35 -6.59
CA TRP A 117 1.24 23.72 -7.06
C TRP A 117 1.22 24.67 -5.87
N ARG A 118 1.99 25.76 -5.98
CA ARG A 118 1.91 26.89 -5.07
C ARG A 118 1.23 28.06 -5.78
N ILE A 119 0.19 28.59 -5.16
CA ILE A 119 -0.59 29.72 -5.67
C ILE A 119 -0.44 30.90 -4.72
N ASP A 120 0.07 32.02 -5.21
CA ASP A 120 0.22 33.23 -4.40
C ASP A 120 -1.07 34.05 -4.40
N VAL A 121 -1.78 34.06 -3.27
CA VAL A 121 -3.04 34.81 -3.13
C VAL A 121 -2.77 36.15 -2.45
N THR A 122 -2.78 37.22 -3.24
CA THR A 122 -2.40 38.57 -2.79
C THR A 122 -3.58 39.52 -2.57
N SER A 123 -4.81 39.06 -2.75
CA SER A 123 -6.01 39.90 -2.64
C SER A 123 -7.19 39.14 -2.01
N SER A 124 -8.25 39.88 -1.65
CA SER A 124 -9.52 39.30 -1.20
C SER A 124 -10.35 38.70 -2.35
N GLU A 125 -9.92 38.87 -3.58
CA GLU A 125 -10.65 38.41 -4.76
C GLU A 125 -10.49 36.89 -4.92
N PRO A 126 -11.56 36.15 -5.24
CA PRO A 126 -11.47 34.73 -5.51
C PRO A 126 -10.52 34.43 -6.68
N VAL A 127 -9.78 33.33 -6.53
CA VAL A 127 -8.87 32.78 -7.55
C VAL A 127 -9.51 31.53 -8.14
N ILE A 128 -9.39 31.35 -9.45
CA ILE A 128 -9.89 30.23 -10.22
C ILE A 128 -8.71 29.54 -10.86
N LEU A 129 -8.51 28.27 -10.50
CA LEU A 129 -7.56 27.36 -11.10
C LEU A 129 -8.34 26.42 -12.04
N SER A 130 -7.93 26.27 -13.29
CA SER A 130 -8.57 25.35 -14.23
C SER A 130 -7.54 24.51 -14.99
N TYR A 131 -7.87 23.23 -15.19
CA TYR A 131 -7.06 22.27 -15.93
C TYR A 131 -7.95 21.13 -16.44
N ASP A 132 -7.46 20.40 -17.44
CA ASP A 132 -8.13 19.23 -18.00
C ASP A 132 -7.43 17.97 -17.52
N VAL A 133 -8.17 16.92 -17.18
CA VAL A 133 -7.65 15.61 -16.77
C VAL A 133 -8.10 14.55 -17.75
N ARG A 134 -7.18 13.68 -18.18
CA ARG A 134 -7.50 12.51 -19.01
C ARG A 134 -7.74 11.29 -18.12
N LEU A 135 -8.90 10.66 -18.30
CA LEU A 135 -9.29 9.42 -17.63
C LEU A 135 -9.09 8.21 -18.55
N GLY A 136 -8.97 7.02 -17.96
CA GLY A 136 -8.73 5.78 -18.68
C GLY A 136 -7.28 5.65 -19.18
N GLU A 137 -6.35 6.46 -18.65
CA GLU A 137 -4.94 6.25 -18.91
C GLU A 137 -4.45 5.00 -18.17
N THR A 138 -3.57 4.24 -18.82
CA THR A 138 -2.99 3.04 -18.22
C THR A 138 -2.18 3.41 -16.98
N ALA A 139 -2.56 2.83 -15.84
CA ALA A 139 -1.94 3.05 -14.53
C ALA A 139 -0.44 2.73 -14.53
N ASP A 140 -0.01 1.84 -15.43
CA ASP A 140 1.37 1.61 -15.85
C ASP A 140 1.34 0.77 -17.15
N GLN A 141 2.33 0.89 -18.05
CA GLN A 141 2.34 0.23 -19.37
C GLN A 141 2.28 -1.32 -19.32
N ASN A 142 2.32 -1.93 -18.13
CA ASN A 142 2.39 -3.37 -17.94
C ASN A 142 1.30 -3.97 -17.03
N SER A 143 0.38 -3.19 -16.47
CA SER A 143 -0.48 -3.62 -15.35
C SER A 143 -1.87 -4.12 -15.71
N GLY A 144 -2.28 -4.07 -16.98
CA GLY A 144 -3.64 -4.50 -17.31
C GLY A 144 -4.71 -3.55 -16.75
N THR A 145 -4.36 -2.34 -16.34
CA THR A 145 -5.15 -1.49 -15.43
C THR A 145 -5.14 -0.03 -15.88
N VAL A 146 -6.28 0.65 -15.78
CA VAL A 146 -6.48 2.07 -16.09
C VAL A 146 -7.09 2.80 -14.90
N TYR A 147 -6.76 4.08 -14.76
CA TYR A 147 -7.31 4.94 -13.71
C TYR A 147 -8.57 5.67 -14.18
N GLY A 148 -9.68 5.38 -13.52
CA GLY A 148 -10.99 5.90 -13.87
C GLY A 148 -11.46 5.54 -15.29
N GLY A 149 -12.57 6.14 -15.70
CA GLY A 149 -13.14 5.97 -17.02
C GLY A 149 -14.24 6.98 -17.28
N PHE A 150 -14.38 7.42 -18.53
CA PHE A 150 -15.44 8.33 -18.94
C PHE A 150 -16.08 7.85 -20.25
N TYR A 151 -17.31 7.38 -20.12
CA TYR A 151 -18.19 6.83 -21.14
C TYR A 151 -19.54 7.58 -21.11
N GLU A 152 -20.40 7.36 -22.10
CA GLU A 152 -21.73 8.02 -22.14
C GLU A 152 -22.65 7.58 -20.97
N ASP A 153 -22.38 6.42 -20.40
CA ASP A 153 -23.18 5.78 -19.35
C ASP A 153 -22.44 5.59 -18.02
N LEU A 154 -21.17 5.99 -17.95
CA LEU A 154 -20.33 5.86 -16.75
C LEU A 154 -19.26 6.95 -16.72
N LEU A 155 -19.16 7.68 -15.62
CA LEU A 155 -17.99 8.45 -15.22
C LEU A 155 -17.51 7.93 -13.87
N VAL A 156 -16.25 7.51 -13.80
CA VAL A 156 -15.65 7.05 -12.55
C VAL A 156 -14.23 7.56 -12.43
N PHE A 157 -13.86 8.03 -11.24
CA PHE A 157 -12.50 8.44 -10.92
C PHE A 157 -12.26 8.47 -9.40
N GLN A 158 -11.00 8.36 -9.00
CA GLN A 158 -10.56 8.59 -7.62
C GLN A 158 -10.29 10.07 -7.42
N GLY A 159 -10.61 10.63 -6.25
CA GLY A 159 -10.45 12.08 -6.01
C GLY A 159 -9.04 12.60 -6.29
N SER A 160 -7.99 11.95 -5.77
CA SER A 160 -6.58 12.31 -6.01
C SER A 160 -6.12 12.22 -7.46
N HIS A 161 -6.78 11.40 -8.28
CA HIS A 161 -6.45 11.31 -9.71
C HIS A 161 -6.95 12.54 -10.50
N VAL A 162 -7.97 13.25 -10.01
CA VAL A 162 -8.64 14.34 -10.75
C VAL A 162 -8.55 15.69 -10.05
N LEU A 163 -8.67 15.72 -8.72
CA LEU A 163 -8.77 16.93 -7.92
C LEU A 163 -7.39 17.34 -7.40
N ALA A 164 -7.03 18.60 -7.61
CA ALA A 164 -5.89 19.22 -6.96
C ALA A 164 -6.30 19.60 -5.54
N LEU A 165 -6.08 18.70 -4.58
CA LEU A 165 -6.49 18.85 -3.18
C LEU A 165 -5.44 19.64 -2.38
N PRO A 166 -5.82 20.31 -1.28
CA PRO A 166 -4.84 20.96 -0.41
C PRO A 166 -3.77 19.98 0.03
N TRP A 167 -2.52 20.44 0.09
CA TRP A 167 -1.44 19.61 0.60
C TRP A 167 -1.58 19.43 2.11
N VAL A 168 -1.91 18.21 2.55
CA VAL A 168 -2.04 17.87 3.98
C VAL A 168 -1.00 16.81 4.35
N GLY A 169 0.15 17.25 4.85
CA GLY A 169 1.12 16.35 5.47
C GLY A 169 0.74 16.03 6.92
N GLN A 170 1.47 15.09 7.54
CA GLN A 170 1.23 14.67 8.92
C GLN A 170 1.17 15.85 9.91
N ASP A 171 2.13 16.78 9.82
CA ASP A 171 2.18 17.96 10.70
C ASP A 171 1.04 18.97 10.45
N GLN A 172 0.36 18.90 9.29
CA GLN A 172 -0.74 19.80 8.91
C GLN A 172 -2.12 19.16 9.09
N ALA A 173 -2.18 17.84 9.30
CA ALA A 173 -3.42 17.09 9.43
C ALA A 173 -4.29 17.60 10.58
N SER A 174 -3.68 17.99 11.69
CA SER A 174 -4.41 18.46 12.88
C SER A 174 -5.04 19.85 12.73
N ASP A 175 -4.56 20.68 11.79
CA ASP A 175 -4.85 22.11 11.73
C ASP A 175 -5.58 22.52 10.43
N ILE A 176 -5.96 21.54 9.59
CA ILE A 176 -6.55 21.82 8.27
C ILE A 176 -7.94 22.47 8.38
N ASP A 177 -8.70 22.16 9.43
CA ASP A 177 -10.02 22.74 9.73
C ASP A 177 -9.95 24.19 10.22
N GLU A 178 -8.77 24.61 10.69
CA GLU A 178 -8.45 26.00 10.99
C GLU A 178 -8.11 26.80 9.73
N THR A 179 -7.72 26.13 8.65
CA THR A 179 -7.25 26.75 7.39
C THR A 179 -8.35 26.79 6.32
N VAL A 180 -9.03 25.66 6.07
CA VAL A 180 -10.10 25.57 5.06
C VAL A 180 -11.45 25.77 5.73
N THR A 181 -12.15 26.85 5.40
CA THR A 181 -13.40 27.24 6.06
C THR A 181 -14.63 26.58 5.45
N GLU A 182 -14.56 26.21 4.18
CA GLU A 182 -15.63 25.55 3.42
C GLU A 182 -15.02 24.70 2.30
N LEU A 183 -15.64 23.55 2.03
CA LEU A 183 -15.32 22.69 0.90
C LEU A 183 -16.60 22.29 0.18
N ALA A 184 -16.67 22.56 -1.12
CA ALA A 184 -17.77 22.16 -1.97
C ALA A 184 -17.28 21.41 -3.21
N PHE A 185 -18.10 20.50 -3.70
CA PHE A 185 -17.90 19.78 -4.95
C PHE A 185 -19.17 19.84 -5.79
N THR A 186 -19.03 19.93 -7.12
CA THR A 186 -20.13 19.81 -8.06
C THR A 186 -19.66 19.13 -9.35
N LEU A 187 -20.39 18.12 -9.80
CA LEU A 187 -20.29 17.59 -11.16
C LEU A 187 -21.32 18.30 -12.05
N ASN A 188 -20.82 18.97 -13.09
CA ASN A 188 -21.59 19.53 -14.18
C ASN A 188 -21.58 18.56 -15.36
N THR A 189 -22.72 17.95 -15.62
CA THR A 189 -22.91 16.96 -16.67
C THR A 189 -24.23 17.19 -17.40
N GLU A 190 -24.28 16.84 -18.68
CA GLU A 190 -25.54 16.77 -19.44
C GLU A 190 -26.24 15.41 -19.31
N PHE A 191 -25.56 14.43 -18.73
CA PHE A 191 -26.06 13.08 -18.55
C PHE A 191 -26.97 12.98 -17.31
N GLU A 192 -28.05 12.21 -17.42
CA GLU A 192 -28.94 11.87 -16.30
C GLU A 192 -28.40 10.60 -15.63
N TRP A 193 -27.47 10.78 -14.69
CA TRP A 193 -26.80 9.70 -13.96
C TRP A 193 -27.23 9.65 -12.49
N ASP A 194 -27.16 8.47 -11.89
CA ASP A 194 -27.18 8.33 -10.44
C ASP A 194 -25.77 8.58 -9.89
N SER A 195 -25.68 9.09 -8.67
CA SER A 195 -24.46 9.54 -8.02
C SER A 195 -24.08 8.64 -6.84
N TYR A 196 -22.83 8.19 -6.86
CA TYR A 196 -22.19 7.41 -5.80
C TYR A 196 -20.84 8.10 -5.51
N MET A 197 -20.89 9.13 -4.67
CA MET A 197 -19.74 9.97 -4.37
C MET A 197 -19.71 10.33 -2.88
N PRO A 198 -18.56 10.81 -2.37
CA PRO A 198 -18.42 11.15 -0.96
C PRO A 198 -19.51 12.10 -0.44
N TYR A 199 -19.93 11.87 0.81
CA TYR A 199 -20.88 12.71 1.55
C TYR A 199 -22.26 12.90 0.92
N THR A 200 -22.67 11.97 0.05
CA THR A 200 -24.01 11.92 -0.53
C THR A 200 -24.67 10.57 -0.31
N GLU A 201 -26.00 10.54 -0.32
CA GLU A 201 -26.73 9.27 -0.29
C GLU A 201 -26.44 8.49 -1.59
N PRO A 202 -26.00 7.21 -1.51
CA PRO A 202 -25.72 6.40 -2.68
C PRO A 202 -26.93 6.28 -3.62
N GLY A 203 -26.69 6.45 -4.93
CA GLY A 203 -27.74 6.41 -5.95
C GLY A 203 -28.64 7.64 -5.96
N SER A 204 -28.22 8.75 -5.33
CA SER A 204 -28.96 10.02 -5.41
C SER A 204 -28.78 10.67 -6.79
N GLY A 205 -29.77 11.46 -7.23
CA GLY A 205 -29.62 12.34 -8.39
C GLY A 205 -28.87 13.64 -8.05
N GLU A 206 -28.28 13.74 -6.87
CA GLU A 206 -27.53 14.91 -6.43
C GLU A 206 -26.05 14.75 -6.80
N HIS A 207 -25.54 15.74 -7.55
CA HIS A 207 -24.16 15.76 -8.06
C HIS A 207 -23.31 16.80 -7.34
N SER A 208 -23.66 17.15 -6.10
CA SER A 208 -22.93 18.14 -5.32
C SER A 208 -22.98 17.86 -3.82
N PHE A 209 -21.93 18.26 -3.11
CA PHE A 209 -21.93 18.36 -1.65
C PHE A 209 -21.25 19.66 -1.21
N ALA A 210 -21.52 20.08 0.03
CA ALA A 210 -20.85 21.20 0.68
C ALA A 210 -20.66 20.90 2.16
N ILE A 211 -19.46 21.15 2.68
CA ILE A 211 -19.03 20.86 4.05
C ILE A 211 -18.43 22.14 4.61
N GLU A 212 -18.94 22.57 5.76
CA GLU A 212 -18.34 23.67 6.53
C GLU A 212 -17.21 23.12 7.39
N LYS A 213 -16.07 23.81 7.41
CA LYS A 213 -14.87 23.44 8.20
C LYS A 213 -14.47 21.97 8.04
N PRO A 214 -14.11 21.54 6.81
CA PRO A 214 -13.61 20.19 6.58
C PRO A 214 -12.36 19.91 7.43
N ASP A 215 -12.34 18.78 8.11
CA ASP A 215 -11.15 18.27 8.80
C ASP A 215 -10.33 17.33 7.90
N TRP A 216 -9.28 16.73 8.45
CA TRP A 216 -8.44 15.78 7.74
C TRP A 216 -9.23 14.58 7.22
N SER A 217 -10.18 14.05 7.99
CA SER A 217 -10.98 12.88 7.60
C SER A 217 -11.81 13.20 6.35
N VAL A 218 -12.26 14.45 6.20
CA VAL A 218 -12.99 14.92 5.03
C VAL A 218 -12.11 14.90 3.78
N PHE A 219 -10.90 15.46 3.89
CA PHE A 219 -9.96 15.47 2.76
C PHE A 219 -9.48 14.06 2.42
N ASN A 220 -9.18 13.23 3.42
CA ASN A 220 -8.79 11.84 3.24
C ASN A 220 -9.88 11.02 2.54
N GLY A 221 -11.14 11.22 2.97
CA GLY A 221 -12.32 10.61 2.34
C GLY A 221 -12.42 11.00 0.87
N ILE A 222 -12.23 12.26 0.51
CA ILE A 222 -12.24 12.70 -0.90
C ILE A 222 -11.05 12.16 -1.68
N TYR A 223 -9.86 12.19 -1.07
CA TYR A 223 -8.60 11.84 -1.73
C TYR A 223 -8.62 10.41 -2.26
N HIS A 224 -9.04 9.46 -1.41
CA HIS A 224 -8.96 8.03 -1.71
C HIS A 224 -10.25 7.43 -2.27
N SER A 225 -11.41 8.02 -1.96
CA SER A 225 -12.69 7.42 -2.36
C SER A 225 -12.97 7.58 -3.85
N SER A 226 -13.83 6.70 -4.33
CA SER A 226 -14.37 6.78 -5.68
C SER A 226 -15.46 7.85 -5.80
N PHE A 227 -15.45 8.52 -6.96
CA PHE A 227 -16.53 9.33 -7.49
C PHE A 227 -17.10 8.59 -8.69
N CYS A 228 -18.28 7.99 -8.53
CA CYS A 228 -18.88 7.13 -9.53
C CYS A 228 -20.27 7.64 -9.92
N PHE A 229 -20.47 7.85 -11.21
CA PHE A 229 -21.71 8.37 -11.78
C PHE A 229 -22.11 7.52 -12.97
N GLY A 230 -23.36 7.07 -13.03
CA GLY A 230 -23.78 6.18 -14.09
C GLY A 230 -25.11 5.50 -13.82
N GLN A 231 -25.30 4.35 -14.44
CA GLN A 231 -26.44 3.47 -14.21
C GLN A 231 -25.94 2.17 -13.55
N PHE A 232 -26.53 1.84 -12.41
CA PHE A 232 -26.11 0.68 -11.62
C PHE A 232 -27.31 -0.16 -11.19
N GLU A 233 -27.11 -1.47 -11.17
CA GLU A 233 -28.03 -2.42 -10.58
C GLU A 233 -27.63 -2.71 -9.13
N THR A 234 -28.60 -2.71 -8.22
CA THR A 234 -28.39 -3.11 -6.84
C THR A 234 -28.30 -4.64 -6.74
N ILE A 235 -27.16 -5.15 -6.29
CA ILE A 235 -26.94 -6.56 -6.01
C ILE A 235 -26.97 -6.77 -4.50
N THR A 236 -27.81 -7.69 -4.07
CA THR A 236 -27.85 -8.13 -2.68
C THR A 236 -26.95 -9.34 -2.49
N LEU A 237 -25.98 -9.24 -1.60
CA LEU A 237 -25.03 -10.29 -1.25
C LEU A 237 -25.59 -11.15 -0.11
N GLY A 238 -25.62 -12.46 -0.33
CA GLY A 238 -25.99 -13.46 0.68
C GLY A 238 -27.37 -13.29 1.30
N ASP A 239 -27.55 -13.98 2.44
CA ASP A 239 -28.79 -13.96 3.24
C ASP A 239 -28.88 -12.71 4.15
N ASP A 240 -27.80 -11.95 4.32
CA ASP A 240 -27.68 -10.82 5.25
C ASP A 240 -28.09 -9.46 4.66
N GLU A 241 -28.62 -9.47 3.43
CA GLU A 241 -29.11 -8.31 2.68
C GLU A 241 -28.08 -7.17 2.46
N SER A 242 -26.78 -7.45 2.54
CA SER A 242 -25.70 -6.49 2.22
C SER A 242 -25.78 -6.07 0.75
N ILE A 243 -25.45 -4.81 0.44
CA ILE A 243 -25.66 -4.23 -0.88
C ILE A 243 -24.35 -3.84 -1.54
N VAL A 244 -24.18 -4.23 -2.79
CA VAL A 244 -23.18 -3.69 -3.72
C VAL A 244 -23.86 -3.23 -5.01
N TYR A 245 -23.18 -2.39 -5.79
CA TYR A 245 -23.75 -1.80 -7.00
C TYR A 245 -22.97 -2.25 -8.22
N LEU A 246 -23.65 -2.93 -9.14
CA LEU A 246 -23.07 -3.47 -10.36
C LEU A 246 -23.35 -2.54 -11.54
N ASP A 247 -22.33 -2.22 -12.30
CA ASP A 247 -22.45 -1.45 -13.54
C ASP A 247 -23.43 -2.14 -14.51
N SER A 248 -24.49 -1.42 -14.90
CA SER A 248 -25.57 -1.98 -15.72
C SER A 248 -25.10 -2.48 -17.09
N ALA A 249 -23.96 -2.03 -17.61
CA ALA A 249 -23.44 -2.54 -18.89
C ALA A 249 -22.93 -3.98 -18.83
N ILE A 250 -22.57 -4.47 -17.64
CA ILE A 250 -22.09 -5.84 -17.42
C ILE A 250 -23.07 -6.71 -16.64
N ALA A 251 -24.25 -6.20 -16.26
CA ALA A 251 -25.24 -6.94 -15.47
C ALA A 251 -25.59 -8.32 -16.06
N ASP A 252 -25.74 -8.41 -17.39
CA ASP A 252 -26.03 -9.67 -18.09
C ASP A 252 -24.80 -10.57 -18.31
N GLN A 253 -23.59 -10.06 -18.05
CA GLN A 253 -22.30 -10.71 -18.34
C GLN A 253 -21.53 -11.11 -17.08
N ALA A 254 -21.85 -10.52 -15.92
CA ALA A 254 -21.21 -10.79 -14.65
C ALA A 254 -21.25 -12.30 -14.34
N GLU A 255 -20.06 -12.87 -14.11
CA GLU A 255 -19.96 -14.29 -13.81
C GLU A 255 -20.41 -14.58 -12.37
N ALA A 256 -21.17 -15.66 -12.20
CA ALA A 256 -21.65 -16.06 -10.88
C ALA A 256 -20.51 -16.41 -9.92
N ASP A 257 -19.41 -16.97 -10.44
CA ASP A 257 -18.23 -17.32 -9.65
C ASP A 257 -17.54 -16.04 -9.13
N ASP A 258 -17.47 -14.98 -9.95
CA ASP A 258 -16.85 -13.71 -9.54
C ASP A 258 -17.68 -13.01 -8.46
N LEU A 259 -19.00 -12.99 -8.62
CA LEU A 259 -19.91 -12.47 -7.59
C LEU A 259 -19.84 -13.29 -6.29
N GLN A 260 -19.65 -14.62 -6.40
CA GLN A 260 -19.46 -15.48 -5.22
C GLN A 260 -18.15 -15.17 -4.49
N VAL A 261 -17.08 -14.84 -5.21
CA VAL A 261 -15.82 -14.38 -4.59
C VAL A 261 -16.03 -13.07 -3.84
N VAL A 262 -16.69 -12.09 -4.47
CA VAL A 262 -17.03 -10.80 -3.81
C VAL A 262 -17.87 -11.02 -2.56
N GLU A 263 -18.91 -11.85 -2.65
CA GLU A 263 -19.75 -12.22 -1.51
C GLU A 263 -18.93 -12.83 -0.37
N THR A 264 -18.03 -13.77 -0.68
CA THR A 264 -17.19 -14.45 0.31
C THR A 264 -16.27 -13.46 1.04
N PHE A 265 -15.56 -12.60 0.30
CA PHE A 265 -14.70 -11.59 0.89
C PHE A 265 -15.48 -10.55 1.69
N TYR A 266 -16.60 -10.07 1.16
CA TYR A 266 -17.44 -9.10 1.86
C TYR A 266 -17.96 -9.68 3.18
N SER A 267 -18.45 -10.92 3.19
CA SER A 267 -18.88 -11.61 4.41
C SER A 267 -17.73 -11.82 5.41
N TYR A 268 -16.53 -12.13 4.92
CA TYR A 268 -15.35 -12.24 5.76
C TYR A 268 -15.06 -10.91 6.48
N TYR A 269 -14.96 -9.80 5.74
CA TYR A 269 -14.67 -8.49 6.33
C TYR A 269 -15.79 -7.99 7.24
N LYS A 270 -17.06 -8.20 6.86
CA LYS A 270 -18.18 -7.92 7.76
C LYS A 270 -18.04 -8.65 9.10
N ASN A 271 -17.63 -9.93 9.10
CA ASN A 271 -17.39 -10.66 10.34
C ASN A 271 -16.18 -10.14 11.11
N LEU A 272 -15.09 -9.82 10.41
CA LEU A 272 -13.88 -9.25 11.01
C LEU A 272 -14.18 -7.93 11.74
N PHE A 273 -14.98 -7.06 11.12
CA PHE A 273 -15.40 -5.77 11.67
C PHE A 273 -16.71 -5.85 12.48
N ASN A 274 -16.86 -6.92 13.27
CA ASN A 274 -17.94 -7.11 14.26
C ASN A 274 -19.38 -7.13 13.71
N GLY A 275 -19.57 -7.52 12.46
CA GLY A 275 -20.85 -7.63 11.78
C GLY A 275 -21.37 -6.32 11.17
N THR A 276 -20.56 -5.25 11.20
CA THR A 276 -20.87 -3.95 10.61
C THR A 276 -20.67 -4.03 9.11
N ASP A 277 -21.61 -3.49 8.31
CA ASP A 277 -21.42 -3.35 6.86
C ASP A 277 -20.41 -2.23 6.55
N ALA A 278 -19.80 -2.27 5.37
CA ALA A 278 -19.02 -1.14 4.89
C ALA A 278 -19.91 0.10 4.82
N GLU A 279 -19.45 1.23 5.37
CA GLU A 279 -20.16 2.51 5.23
C GLU A 279 -20.06 3.02 3.79
N ALA A 280 -18.93 2.76 3.13
CA ALA A 280 -18.66 3.14 1.75
C ALA A 280 -19.47 2.27 0.76
N PRO A 281 -20.15 2.89 -0.24
CA PRO A 281 -20.72 2.13 -1.34
C PRO A 281 -19.63 1.40 -2.14
N VAL A 282 -19.84 0.12 -2.40
CA VAL A 282 -18.94 -0.70 -3.22
C VAL A 282 -19.52 -0.85 -4.62
N MET A 283 -18.79 -0.33 -5.61
CA MET A 283 -19.15 -0.33 -7.02
C MET A 283 -18.33 -1.39 -7.78
N LEU A 284 -19.03 -2.29 -8.45
CA LEU A 284 -18.47 -3.33 -9.31
C LEU A 284 -18.60 -2.88 -10.77
N LEU A 285 -17.47 -2.54 -11.40
CA LEU A 285 -17.44 -1.88 -12.70
C LEU A 285 -17.23 -2.87 -13.86
N ARG A 286 -17.51 -2.42 -15.08
CA ARG A 286 -16.98 -3.05 -16.31
C ARG A 286 -15.45 -2.92 -16.41
N THR A 287 -14.85 -3.65 -17.35
CA THR A 287 -13.51 -3.34 -17.88
C THR A 287 -13.59 -2.31 -19.00
N ASP A 288 -12.47 -1.67 -19.33
CA ASP A 288 -12.42 -0.71 -20.44
C ASP A 288 -12.53 -1.38 -21.83
N GLU A 289 -12.52 -0.59 -22.90
CA GLU A 289 -12.63 -1.10 -24.28
C GLU A 289 -11.46 -2.02 -24.69
N GLU A 290 -10.34 -1.99 -23.97
CA GLU A 290 -9.16 -2.84 -24.17
C GLU A 290 -9.10 -4.02 -23.17
N ASN A 291 -10.19 -4.27 -22.43
CA ASN A 291 -10.31 -5.26 -21.34
C ASN A 291 -9.28 -5.04 -20.22
N GLN A 292 -8.99 -3.78 -19.91
CA GLN A 292 -8.20 -3.39 -18.74
C GLN A 292 -9.13 -3.14 -17.54
N ILE A 293 -8.62 -3.45 -16.36
CA ILE A 293 -9.28 -3.18 -15.08
C ILE A 293 -9.37 -1.67 -14.86
N ILE A 294 -10.56 -1.17 -14.57
CA ILE A 294 -10.82 0.20 -14.16
C ILE A 294 -10.70 0.28 -12.63
N LEU A 295 -9.80 1.15 -12.14
CA LEU A 295 -9.72 1.52 -10.73
C LEU A 295 -10.37 2.89 -10.53
N GLY A 296 -11.47 2.92 -9.79
CA GLY A 296 -12.18 4.14 -9.44
C GLY A 296 -11.79 4.74 -8.10
N GLY A 297 -10.98 4.03 -7.30
CA GLY A 297 -10.57 4.45 -5.96
C GLY A 297 -11.21 3.64 -4.86
N THR A 298 -10.65 3.72 -3.65
CA THR A 298 -11.11 3.02 -2.46
C THR A 298 -10.73 3.82 -1.24
N GLY A 299 -11.74 4.22 -0.46
CA GLY A 299 -11.55 4.92 0.80
C GLY A 299 -12.83 4.98 1.62
N ALA A 300 -12.83 5.84 2.64
CA ALA A 300 -13.88 5.95 3.65
C ALA A 300 -15.29 6.19 3.11
N CYS A 301 -15.41 6.77 1.92
CA CYS A 301 -16.70 7.22 1.38
C CYS A 301 -17.08 6.57 0.05
N GLY A 302 -16.28 5.63 -0.47
CA GLY A 302 -16.59 4.94 -1.72
C GLY A 302 -15.46 4.04 -2.20
N ALA A 303 -15.83 2.89 -2.75
CA ALA A 303 -14.92 1.96 -3.41
C ALA A 303 -15.45 1.59 -4.79
N ALA A 304 -14.58 1.57 -5.80
CA ALA A 304 -14.97 1.21 -7.15
C ALA A 304 -13.84 0.48 -7.90
N LEU A 305 -14.14 -0.73 -8.38
CA LEU A 305 -13.21 -1.62 -9.06
C LEU A 305 -13.95 -2.47 -10.09
N SER A 306 -13.32 -2.78 -11.23
CA SER A 306 -13.89 -3.74 -12.19
C SER A 306 -14.12 -5.13 -11.61
N LEU A 307 -15.28 -5.70 -11.93
CA LEU A 307 -15.58 -7.11 -11.69
C LEU A 307 -15.02 -7.95 -12.84
N ASP A 308 -13.72 -8.20 -12.78
CA ASP A 308 -13.03 -9.13 -13.68
C ASP A 308 -11.91 -9.82 -12.92
N MET A 309 -12.06 -11.13 -12.70
CA MET A 309 -11.12 -11.97 -11.97
C MET A 309 -10.74 -13.15 -12.85
N GLU A 310 -9.67 -13.04 -13.61
CA GLU A 310 -9.09 -14.16 -14.35
C GLU A 310 -8.00 -14.87 -13.51
N VAL A 311 -7.42 -14.15 -12.54
CA VAL A 311 -6.19 -14.57 -11.87
C VAL A 311 -6.10 -14.13 -10.40
N ALA A 312 -5.29 -14.84 -9.61
CA ALA A 312 -5.11 -14.59 -8.17
C ALA A 312 -4.89 -13.12 -7.78
N SER A 313 -4.05 -12.39 -8.51
CA SER A 313 -3.77 -10.97 -8.23
C SER A 313 -4.98 -10.05 -8.35
N GLU A 314 -5.98 -10.41 -9.17
CA GLU A 314 -7.24 -9.64 -9.26
C GLU A 314 -8.16 -9.98 -8.10
N CYS A 315 -8.16 -11.22 -7.62
CA CYS A 315 -8.85 -11.59 -6.38
C CYS A 315 -8.23 -10.90 -5.16
N GLU A 316 -6.90 -10.86 -5.06
CA GLU A 316 -6.16 -10.14 -4.01
C GLU A 316 -6.50 -8.63 -4.04
N ARG A 317 -6.54 -8.03 -5.23
CA ARG A 317 -6.97 -6.64 -5.44
C ARG A 317 -8.39 -6.39 -4.95
N MET A 318 -9.32 -7.27 -5.30
CA MET A 318 -10.72 -7.18 -4.87
C MET A 318 -10.82 -7.29 -3.35
N SER A 319 -10.13 -8.26 -2.75
CA SER A 319 -10.14 -8.45 -1.30
C SER A 319 -9.57 -7.23 -0.58
N ARG A 320 -8.43 -6.70 -1.04
CA ARG A 320 -7.83 -5.47 -0.49
C ARG A 320 -8.73 -4.26 -0.62
N THR A 321 -9.41 -4.12 -1.77
CA THR A 321 -10.39 -3.05 -2.00
C THR A 321 -11.51 -3.11 -0.97
N LEU A 322 -12.02 -4.31 -0.69
CA LEU A 322 -13.03 -4.49 0.35
C LEU A 322 -12.46 -4.20 1.73
N TYR A 323 -11.26 -4.70 2.08
CA TYR A 323 -10.61 -4.39 3.35
C TYR A 323 -10.60 -2.88 3.65
N TYR A 324 -10.09 -2.06 2.73
CA TYR A 324 -10.04 -0.61 2.95
C TYR A 324 -11.41 0.05 2.94
N ALA A 325 -12.39 -0.45 2.17
CA ALA A 325 -13.76 0.05 2.22
C ALA A 325 -14.39 -0.12 3.62
N PHE A 326 -14.05 -1.19 4.34
CA PHE A 326 -14.44 -1.36 5.75
C PHE A 326 -13.57 -0.56 6.70
N PHE A 327 -12.23 -0.68 6.57
CA PHE A 327 -11.29 -0.07 7.50
C PHE A 327 -11.43 1.46 7.52
N ASP A 328 -11.37 2.10 6.36
CA ASP A 328 -11.35 3.56 6.25
C ASP A 328 -12.71 4.18 6.60
N GLY A 329 -13.79 3.42 6.39
CA GLY A 329 -15.14 3.83 6.77
C GLY A 329 -15.40 3.78 8.27
N LEU A 330 -14.59 3.03 9.04
CA LEU A 330 -14.81 2.79 10.47
C LEU A 330 -13.69 3.30 11.37
N ILE A 331 -12.50 3.56 10.82
CA ILE A 331 -11.31 3.98 11.57
C ILE A 331 -10.77 5.28 10.93
N HIS A 332 -10.86 6.37 11.69
CA HIS A 332 -10.57 7.73 11.20
C HIS A 332 -9.27 8.33 11.76
N GLN A 333 -8.49 7.54 12.49
CA GLN A 333 -7.21 7.94 13.06
C GLN A 333 -6.21 8.30 11.96
N SER A 334 -5.78 9.56 11.95
CA SER A 334 -4.97 10.12 10.86
C SER A 334 -3.53 9.62 10.83
N ASP A 335 -2.96 9.36 11.99
CA ASP A 335 -1.57 8.95 12.14
C ASP A 335 -1.30 7.52 11.66
N LEU A 336 -2.32 6.68 11.47
CA LEU A 336 -2.18 5.33 10.90
C LEU A 336 -1.74 5.34 9.43
N ARG A 337 -2.08 6.40 8.69
CA ARG A 337 -1.76 6.54 7.26
C ARG A 337 -0.38 7.13 6.98
N TYR A 338 0.41 7.37 8.02
CA TYR A 338 1.74 7.94 7.89
C TYR A 338 2.76 7.08 8.63
N ALA A 339 4.00 7.07 8.12
CA ALA A 339 5.13 6.52 8.85
C ALA A 339 5.24 7.22 10.23
N PRO A 340 5.57 6.49 11.30
CA PRO A 340 6.04 5.11 11.34
C PRO A 340 4.93 4.06 11.60
N ASN A 341 3.67 4.36 11.27
CA ASN A 341 2.53 3.50 11.63
C ASN A 341 1.96 2.70 10.45
N LEU A 342 2.59 2.75 9.28
CA LEU A 342 2.09 2.07 8.07
C LEU A 342 2.12 0.55 8.23
N TRP A 343 3.02 -0.01 9.06
CA TRP A 343 3.02 -1.43 9.38
C TRP A 343 1.68 -1.91 9.96
N LEU A 344 0.95 -1.05 10.65
CA LEU A 344 -0.36 -1.41 11.16
C LEU A 344 -1.41 -1.27 10.05
N TYR A 345 -1.41 -0.17 9.30
CA TYR A 345 -2.38 0.07 8.23
C TYR A 345 -2.23 -0.89 7.04
N GLU A 346 -1.06 -0.90 6.40
CA GLU A 346 -0.75 -1.77 5.25
C GLU A 346 -0.56 -3.22 5.68
N GLY A 347 0.10 -3.45 6.83
CA GLY A 347 0.35 -4.80 7.30
C GLY A 347 -0.91 -5.57 7.68
N LEU A 348 -1.93 -4.90 8.25
CA LEU A 348 -3.23 -5.54 8.48
C LEU A 348 -3.94 -5.84 7.17
N ALA A 349 -3.85 -4.94 6.17
CA ALA A 349 -4.39 -5.19 4.85
C ALA A 349 -3.78 -6.46 4.24
N ASP A 350 -2.45 -6.57 4.23
CA ASP A 350 -1.72 -7.75 3.73
C ASP A 350 -2.13 -9.02 4.46
N PHE A 351 -2.11 -8.97 5.80
CA PHE A 351 -2.44 -10.11 6.65
C PHE A 351 -3.87 -10.63 6.41
N TYR A 352 -4.87 -9.75 6.37
CA TYR A 352 -6.26 -10.18 6.22
C TYR A 352 -6.66 -10.44 4.76
N VAL A 353 -5.96 -9.89 3.77
CA VAL A 353 -6.13 -10.31 2.37
C VAL A 353 -5.77 -11.77 2.21
N ASP A 354 -4.63 -12.20 2.78
CA ASP A 354 -4.22 -13.61 2.75
C ASP A 354 -5.19 -14.51 3.55
N ASP A 355 -5.62 -14.07 4.74
CA ASP A 355 -6.55 -14.83 5.58
C ASP A 355 -7.93 -14.97 4.90
N SER A 356 -8.45 -13.91 4.27
CA SER A 356 -9.73 -13.93 3.54
C SER A 356 -9.75 -14.94 2.38
N ALA A 357 -8.59 -15.20 1.74
CA ALA A 357 -8.48 -16.14 0.64
C ALA A 357 -8.73 -17.60 1.10
N VAL A 358 -8.53 -17.90 2.39
CA VAL A 358 -8.79 -19.23 2.97
C VAL A 358 -10.29 -19.58 2.98
N GLU A 359 -11.16 -18.57 3.00
CA GLU A 359 -12.62 -18.76 2.97
C GLU A 359 -13.14 -19.17 1.59
N LEU A 360 -12.35 -19.00 0.53
CA LEU A 360 -12.74 -19.41 -0.82
C LEU A 360 -12.82 -20.95 -0.94
N SER A 361 -13.82 -21.42 -1.68
CA SER A 361 -13.95 -22.85 -1.96
C SER A 361 -12.77 -23.38 -2.78
N SER A 362 -12.45 -24.67 -2.64
CA SER A 362 -11.35 -25.30 -3.41
C SER A 362 -11.53 -25.19 -4.93
N ASP A 363 -12.79 -25.13 -5.40
CA ASP A 363 -13.10 -24.95 -6.82
C ASP A 363 -12.72 -23.53 -7.29
N LEU A 364 -13.05 -22.49 -6.50
CA LEU A 364 -12.69 -21.09 -6.81
C LEU A 364 -11.17 -20.88 -6.69
N LEU A 365 -10.54 -21.39 -5.63
CA LEU A 365 -9.07 -21.34 -5.47
C LEU A 365 -8.36 -21.93 -6.69
N THR A 366 -8.82 -23.09 -7.17
CA THR A 366 -8.27 -23.75 -8.36
C THR A 366 -8.55 -22.94 -9.63
N ARG A 367 -9.75 -22.39 -9.78
CA ARG A 367 -10.19 -21.63 -10.95
C ARG A 367 -9.33 -20.40 -11.19
N TYR A 368 -9.18 -19.55 -10.17
CA TYR A 368 -8.41 -18.31 -10.27
C TYR A 368 -6.90 -18.52 -10.07
N GLY A 369 -6.48 -19.77 -9.82
CA GLY A 369 -5.09 -20.12 -9.59
C GLY A 369 -4.51 -19.45 -8.34
N ILE A 370 -5.36 -19.17 -7.36
CA ILE A 370 -4.99 -18.72 -6.02
C ILE A 370 -4.33 -19.93 -5.37
N ALA A 371 -3.00 -19.98 -5.49
CA ALA A 371 -2.24 -20.69 -4.48
C ALA A 371 -2.47 -19.93 -3.18
N MET A 372 -2.63 -20.62 -2.06
CA MET A 372 -2.43 -19.98 -0.75
C MET A 372 -0.95 -19.57 -0.70
N GLN A 373 -0.63 -18.45 -1.35
CA GLN A 373 0.71 -17.92 -1.42
C GLN A 373 1.00 -17.40 -0.03
N ASP A 374 2.18 -17.76 0.47
CA ASP A 374 2.70 -17.22 1.73
C ASP A 374 1.83 -17.50 2.95
N ASN A 375 1.40 -18.75 3.09
CA ASN A 375 0.95 -19.22 4.41
C ASN A 375 1.99 -18.90 5.49
N LEU A 376 1.53 -18.79 6.74
CA LEU A 376 2.36 -18.41 7.88
C LEU A 376 3.66 -19.24 7.99
N ALA A 377 3.64 -20.51 7.59
CA ALA A 377 4.83 -21.37 7.56
C ALA A 377 5.88 -20.87 6.56
N THR A 378 5.47 -20.44 5.36
CA THR A 378 6.37 -19.90 4.33
C THR A 378 6.93 -18.55 4.74
N GLN A 379 6.08 -17.65 5.24
CA GLN A 379 6.50 -16.36 5.80
C GLN A 379 7.53 -16.56 6.91
N TYR A 380 7.29 -17.48 7.84
CA TYR A 380 8.24 -17.77 8.92
C TYR A 380 9.59 -18.32 8.41
N GLY A 381 9.59 -19.11 7.33
CA GLY A 381 10.81 -19.59 6.70
C GLY A 381 11.63 -18.48 6.05
N ARG A 382 10.98 -17.58 5.30
CA ARG A 382 11.60 -16.36 4.77
C ARG A 382 12.12 -15.47 5.88
N TYR A 383 11.36 -15.34 6.97
CA TYR A 383 11.74 -14.56 8.14
C TYR A 383 13.04 -15.07 8.75
N LEU A 384 13.11 -16.36 9.07
CA LEU A 384 14.32 -16.98 9.60
C LEU A 384 15.50 -16.79 8.65
N TYR A 385 15.27 -16.93 7.35
CA TYR A 385 16.29 -16.75 6.33
C TYR A 385 16.89 -15.33 6.36
N TYR A 386 16.09 -14.29 6.16
CA TYR A 386 16.59 -12.92 6.07
C TYR A 386 17.13 -12.41 7.41
N MET A 387 16.50 -12.77 8.53
CA MET A 387 17.01 -12.43 9.86
C MET A 387 18.42 -12.96 10.12
N LEU A 388 18.82 -14.07 9.48
CA LEU A 388 20.10 -14.75 9.71
C LEU A 388 21.14 -14.54 8.60
N THR A 389 20.74 -13.98 7.45
CA THR A 389 21.62 -13.90 6.26
C THR A 389 21.90 -12.48 5.81
N ASP A 390 21.06 -11.51 6.19
CA ASP A 390 21.23 -10.12 5.76
C ASP A 390 20.77 -9.13 6.83
N THR A 391 21.75 -8.62 7.58
CA THR A 391 21.55 -7.63 8.65
C THR A 391 21.04 -6.29 8.13
N SER A 392 21.27 -5.96 6.86
CA SER A 392 20.72 -4.74 6.27
C SER A 392 19.23 -4.87 6.00
N VAL A 393 18.76 -6.08 5.69
CA VAL A 393 17.34 -6.39 5.49
C VAL A 393 16.62 -6.55 6.82
N SER A 394 17.21 -7.32 7.75
CA SER A 394 16.59 -7.65 9.03
C SER A 394 16.36 -6.46 9.97
N SER A 395 17.15 -5.38 9.80
CA SER A 395 17.02 -4.13 10.53
C SER A 395 15.80 -3.29 10.12
N ALA A 396 15.04 -3.70 9.09
CA ALA A 396 13.81 -3.02 8.70
C ALA A 396 12.85 -2.90 9.89
N SER A 397 12.37 -1.69 10.16
CA SER A 397 11.60 -1.35 11.36
C SER A 397 10.63 -0.21 11.08
N PRO A 398 9.66 0.06 11.99
CA PRO A 398 8.74 1.19 11.85
C PRO A 398 9.44 2.54 11.59
N ASP A 399 10.57 2.79 12.28
CA ASP A 399 11.35 4.03 12.14
C ASP A 399 11.98 4.23 10.74
N LEU A 400 12.07 3.16 9.94
CA LEU A 400 12.62 3.19 8.59
C LEU A 400 11.55 3.22 7.51
N GLU A 401 10.26 3.19 7.86
CA GLU A 401 9.17 3.30 6.89
C GLU A 401 9.33 4.55 6.03
N GLY A 402 9.11 4.38 4.72
CA GLY A 402 9.37 5.42 3.73
C GLY A 402 10.84 5.64 3.36
N GLN A 403 11.78 4.95 3.99
CA GLN A 403 13.22 5.04 3.70
C GLN A 403 13.84 3.68 3.39
N MET A 404 13.02 2.63 3.36
CA MET A 404 13.46 1.27 3.08
C MET A 404 13.89 1.12 1.62
N THR A 405 14.90 0.28 1.40
CA THR A 405 15.20 -0.27 0.07
C THR A 405 14.12 -1.26 -0.34
N VAL A 406 14.03 -1.58 -1.64
CA VAL A 406 13.03 -2.54 -2.18
C VAL A 406 13.04 -3.88 -1.42
N ILE A 407 14.23 -4.42 -1.10
CA ILE A 407 14.34 -5.71 -0.38
C ILE A 407 13.92 -5.56 1.09
N GLN A 408 14.26 -4.43 1.72
CA GLN A 408 13.83 -4.16 3.09
C GLN A 408 12.31 -4.03 3.16
N GLU A 409 11.70 -3.31 2.22
CA GLU A 409 10.25 -3.12 2.14
C GLU A 409 9.52 -4.45 1.91
N ASP A 410 10.00 -5.26 0.97
CA ASP A 410 9.48 -6.60 0.71
C ASP A 410 9.57 -7.51 1.94
N PHE A 411 10.74 -7.58 2.57
CA PHE A 411 10.91 -8.35 3.80
C PHE A 411 10.03 -7.82 4.93
N TYR A 412 9.91 -6.50 5.05
CA TYR A 412 9.17 -5.88 6.14
C TYR A 412 7.67 -6.14 6.02
N TYR A 413 7.05 -5.76 4.90
CA TYR A 413 5.60 -5.86 4.71
C TYR A 413 5.16 -7.27 4.31
N GLU A 414 5.89 -8.01 3.47
CA GLU A 414 5.43 -9.34 3.05
C GLU A 414 5.80 -10.47 4.04
N THR A 415 6.72 -10.23 4.97
CA THR A 415 7.26 -11.28 5.85
C THR A 415 7.23 -10.93 7.33
N LYS A 416 7.87 -9.83 7.74
CA LYS A 416 8.07 -9.52 9.16
C LYS A 416 6.79 -9.03 9.84
N VAL A 417 6.13 -8.04 9.25
CA VAL A 417 4.93 -7.40 9.80
C VAL A 417 3.76 -8.39 9.93
N PRO A 418 3.42 -9.23 8.93
CA PRO A 418 2.38 -10.25 9.06
C PRO A 418 2.64 -11.23 10.22
N LEU A 419 3.90 -11.61 10.45
CA LEU A 419 4.26 -12.46 11.59
C LEU A 419 4.08 -11.73 12.92
N VAL A 420 4.43 -10.45 12.99
CA VAL A 420 4.19 -9.63 14.20
C VAL A 420 2.70 -9.49 14.47
N ILE A 421 1.89 -9.21 13.46
CA ILE A 421 0.43 -9.14 13.57
C ILE A 421 -0.12 -10.49 14.04
N ALA A 422 0.30 -11.60 13.44
CA ALA A 422 -0.11 -12.94 13.88
C ALA A 422 0.27 -13.25 15.34
N VAL A 423 1.39 -12.71 15.83
CA VAL A 423 1.79 -12.82 17.25
C VAL A 423 0.85 -12.00 18.12
N ILE A 424 0.58 -10.74 17.77
CA ILE A 424 -0.31 -9.87 18.54
C ILE A 424 -1.72 -10.47 18.59
N GLU A 425 -2.24 -10.97 17.47
CA GLU A 425 -3.53 -11.66 17.41
C GLU A 425 -3.60 -12.89 18.32
N SER A 426 -2.47 -13.55 18.57
CA SER A 426 -2.41 -14.68 19.51
C SER A 426 -2.57 -14.29 20.98
N PHE A 427 -2.46 -12.99 21.32
CA PHE A 427 -2.67 -12.48 22.68
C PHE A 427 -4.15 -12.34 23.04
N GLY A 428 -5.04 -12.21 22.03
CA GLY A 428 -6.47 -12.06 22.22
C GLY A 428 -7.15 -13.27 22.86
N GLU A 429 -8.26 -13.03 23.58
CA GLU A 429 -9.05 -14.12 24.15
C GLU A 429 -9.83 -14.90 23.08
N THR A 430 -9.92 -16.22 23.30
CA THR A 430 -10.46 -17.34 22.48
C THR A 430 -11.85 -17.20 21.78
N GLU A 431 -12.44 -16.02 21.66
CA GLU A 431 -13.75 -15.82 21.01
C GLU A 431 -13.69 -15.63 19.48
N GLY A 432 -12.50 -15.72 18.88
CA GLY A 432 -12.33 -15.65 17.42
C GLY A 432 -12.52 -14.26 16.83
N ARG A 433 -12.42 -13.22 17.67
CA ARG A 433 -12.36 -11.81 17.24
C ARG A 433 -10.91 -11.35 17.22
N SER A 434 -10.58 -10.51 16.23
CA SER A 434 -9.26 -9.88 16.17
C SER A 434 -9.08 -8.91 17.34
N VAL A 435 -7.95 -8.99 18.03
CA VAL A 435 -7.62 -8.04 19.11
C VAL A 435 -7.31 -6.65 18.56
N LEU A 436 -6.61 -6.59 17.41
CA LEU A 436 -6.20 -5.34 16.77
C LEU A 436 -7.42 -4.60 16.20
N ILE A 437 -8.26 -5.28 15.42
CA ILE A 437 -9.47 -4.68 14.85
C ILE A 437 -10.47 -4.30 15.95
N THR A 438 -10.59 -5.10 17.03
CA THR A 438 -11.46 -4.72 18.15
C THR A 438 -11.00 -3.41 18.79
N TYR A 439 -9.71 -3.28 19.10
CA TYR A 439 -9.16 -2.05 19.66
C TYR A 439 -9.36 -0.86 18.72
N LEU A 440 -9.01 -1.02 17.43
CA LEU A 440 -9.14 0.05 16.45
C LEU A 440 -10.60 0.50 16.26
N LEU A 441 -11.57 -0.42 16.35
CA LEU A 441 -12.99 -0.06 16.29
C LEU A 441 -13.46 0.67 17.56
N GLU A 442 -12.96 0.31 18.74
CA GLU A 442 -13.33 0.98 20.00
C GLU A 442 -12.80 2.42 20.07
N HIS A 443 -11.72 2.70 19.32
CA HIS A 443 -11.05 4.00 19.24
C HIS A 443 -11.15 4.67 17.85
N GLY A 444 -11.99 4.15 16.96
CA GLY A 444 -12.01 4.55 15.54
C GLY A 444 -12.42 6.01 15.30
N ASP A 445 -13.16 6.60 16.25
CA ASP A 445 -13.58 8.01 16.23
C ASP A 445 -12.50 8.98 16.73
N ASP A 446 -11.39 8.48 17.28
CA ASP A 446 -10.29 9.32 17.75
C ASP A 446 -9.49 9.90 16.56
N GLN A 447 -9.00 11.13 16.70
CA GLN A 447 -8.24 11.82 15.64
C GLN A 447 -6.86 11.18 15.39
N GLU A 448 -6.25 10.63 16.44
CA GLU A 448 -4.95 9.98 16.46
C GLU A 448 -4.98 8.79 17.40
N MET A 449 -4.09 7.84 17.19
CA MET A 449 -3.95 6.65 18.02
C MET A 449 -3.25 6.96 19.35
N ASP A 450 -3.88 6.59 20.47
CA ASP A 450 -3.21 6.62 21.78
C ASP A 450 -2.30 5.41 21.95
N TRP A 451 -1.05 5.55 21.55
CA TRP A 451 -0.02 4.52 21.67
C TRP A 451 0.18 3.98 23.09
N LYS A 452 -0.06 4.81 24.10
CA LYS A 452 0.07 4.36 25.49
C LYS A 452 -1.08 3.40 25.83
N ASP A 453 -2.28 3.73 25.39
CA ASP A 453 -3.47 2.93 25.61
C ASP A 453 -3.42 1.63 24.78
N PHE A 454 -3.07 1.71 23.49
CA PHE A 454 -2.82 0.54 22.65
C PHE A 454 -1.83 -0.43 23.29
N THR A 455 -0.72 0.11 23.81
CA THR A 455 0.28 -0.71 24.49
C THR A 455 -0.29 -1.38 25.75
N GLU A 456 -1.06 -0.66 26.55
CA GLU A 456 -1.66 -1.18 27.79
C GLU A 456 -2.72 -2.25 27.51
N GLU A 457 -3.58 -2.03 26.51
CA GLU A 457 -4.76 -2.87 26.24
C GLU A 457 -4.48 -4.03 25.27
N VAL A 458 -3.67 -3.82 24.23
CA VAL A 458 -3.40 -4.82 23.19
C VAL A 458 -2.15 -5.62 23.50
N LEU A 459 -1.04 -4.96 23.84
CA LEU A 459 0.25 -5.63 24.04
C LEU A 459 0.42 -6.12 25.48
N GLY A 460 0.00 -5.33 26.46
CA GLY A 460 0.13 -5.61 27.89
C GLY A 460 1.56 -5.97 28.29
N ASP A 461 1.72 -7.08 29.00
CA ASP A 461 3.05 -7.57 29.44
C ASP A 461 3.97 -7.99 28.27
N ASN A 462 3.46 -8.08 27.04
CA ASN A 462 4.23 -8.48 25.85
C ASN A 462 4.83 -7.30 25.06
N GLU A 463 4.55 -6.05 25.44
CA GLU A 463 5.06 -4.83 24.78
C GLU A 463 6.55 -4.94 24.42
N ALA A 464 7.39 -5.25 25.41
CA ALA A 464 8.83 -5.29 25.24
C ALA A 464 9.28 -6.34 24.21
N ALA A 465 8.58 -7.46 24.11
CA ALA A 465 8.91 -8.51 23.13
C ALA A 465 8.49 -8.07 21.72
N VAL A 466 7.28 -7.54 21.56
CA VAL A 466 6.77 -7.05 20.27
C VAL A 466 7.64 -5.92 19.72
N ASN A 467 8.05 -4.97 20.57
CA ASN A 467 8.95 -3.89 20.16
C ASN A 467 10.30 -4.42 19.67
N GLN A 468 10.85 -5.47 20.31
CA GLN A 468 12.08 -6.11 19.85
C GLN A 468 11.90 -6.89 18.54
N TYR A 469 10.71 -7.45 18.31
CA TYR A 469 10.40 -8.10 17.03
C TYR A 469 10.31 -7.07 15.92
N LEU A 470 9.57 -5.97 16.11
CA LEU A 470 9.44 -4.87 15.15
C LEU A 470 10.80 -4.21 14.83
N SER A 471 11.66 -4.00 15.81
CA SER A 471 12.99 -3.42 15.60
C SER A 471 14.01 -4.39 14.99
N GLY A 472 13.74 -5.69 15.02
CA GLY A 472 14.71 -6.72 14.62
C GLY A 472 15.79 -7.02 15.66
N GLU A 473 15.67 -6.48 16.87
CA GLU A 473 16.58 -6.76 17.98
C GLU A 473 16.47 -8.20 18.51
N SER A 474 15.33 -8.86 18.28
CA SER A 474 15.08 -10.24 18.69
C SER A 474 14.34 -11.03 17.62
N PHE A 475 14.48 -12.35 17.68
CA PHE A 475 13.75 -13.29 16.84
C PHE A 475 12.33 -13.48 17.35
N ILE A 476 11.37 -13.51 16.44
CA ILE A 476 10.01 -14.01 16.71
C ILE A 476 10.10 -15.52 16.98
N PRO A 477 9.79 -15.99 18.21
CA PRO A 477 9.68 -17.41 18.49
C PRO A 477 8.61 -18.07 17.63
N ASN A 478 8.77 -19.37 17.37
CA ASN A 478 7.76 -20.15 16.65
C ASN A 478 6.58 -20.48 17.58
N TYR A 479 5.71 -19.51 17.85
CA TYR A 479 4.55 -19.65 18.73
C TYR A 479 3.55 -20.70 18.23
N TRP A 480 3.50 -20.93 16.92
CA TRP A 480 2.48 -21.76 16.29
C TRP A 480 2.93 -23.21 16.00
N GLY A 481 4.21 -23.53 16.27
CA GLY A 481 4.76 -24.85 15.96
C GLY A 481 4.85 -25.15 14.46
N LEU A 482 5.10 -24.10 13.66
CA LEU A 482 5.26 -24.19 12.21
C LEU A 482 6.48 -25.05 11.85
N ASN A 483 6.38 -25.76 10.74
CA ASN A 483 7.49 -26.48 10.13
C ASN A 483 7.27 -26.58 8.62
N ASP A 484 8.36 -26.79 7.88
CA ASP A 484 8.31 -26.88 6.42
C ASP A 484 7.78 -28.20 5.88
N SER A 485 7.50 -29.20 6.74
CA SER A 485 6.99 -30.52 6.31
C SER A 485 5.58 -30.46 5.69
N GLN A 486 4.86 -29.35 5.90
CA GLN A 486 3.58 -29.08 5.26
C GLN A 486 3.74 -28.62 3.80
N MET A 487 4.95 -28.25 3.38
CA MET A 487 5.28 -27.82 2.03
C MET A 487 5.64 -29.04 1.18
N SER A 488 5.25 -29.02 -0.10
CA SER A 488 5.51 -30.15 -1.00
C SER A 488 7.00 -30.36 -1.31
N GLU A 489 7.78 -29.28 -1.32
CA GLU A 489 9.21 -29.27 -1.71
C GLU A 489 10.13 -28.66 -0.62
N GLY A 490 9.60 -28.40 0.58
CA GLY A 490 10.32 -27.71 1.65
C GLY A 490 10.49 -26.20 1.41
N ILE A 491 11.21 -25.53 2.31
CA ILE A 491 11.36 -24.06 2.28
C ILE A 491 12.42 -23.58 1.27
N LEU A 492 13.50 -24.36 1.03
CA LEU A 492 14.63 -23.90 0.21
C LEU A 492 14.24 -23.50 -1.23
N PRO A 493 13.41 -24.26 -1.97
CA PRO A 493 13.00 -23.85 -3.32
C PRO A 493 12.18 -22.54 -3.33
N VAL A 494 11.46 -22.24 -2.24
CA VAL A 494 10.72 -20.98 -2.10
C VAL A 494 11.69 -19.81 -1.92
N LEU A 495 12.73 -19.99 -1.12
CA LEU A 495 13.78 -18.99 -0.93
C LEU A 495 14.58 -18.75 -2.22
N GLU A 496 14.93 -19.83 -2.93
CA GLU A 496 15.61 -19.76 -4.23
C GLU A 496 14.80 -18.96 -5.25
N ALA A 497 13.50 -19.26 -5.37
CA ALA A 497 12.63 -18.55 -6.29
C ALA A 497 12.54 -17.05 -5.99
N ARG A 498 12.53 -16.64 -4.71
CA ARG A 498 12.49 -15.22 -4.32
C ARG A 498 13.84 -14.52 -4.55
N GLU A 499 14.95 -15.15 -4.17
CA GLU A 499 16.29 -14.60 -4.41
C GLU A 499 16.57 -14.45 -5.92
N GLU A 500 16.07 -15.35 -6.77
CA GLU A 500 16.11 -15.19 -8.23
C GLU A 500 15.29 -13.99 -8.73
N GLU A 501 14.18 -13.67 -8.06
CA GLU A 501 13.36 -12.50 -8.42
C GLU A 501 14.13 -11.21 -8.16
N TYR A 502 14.78 -11.07 -7.00
CA TYR A 502 15.62 -9.90 -6.72
C TYR A 502 16.76 -9.71 -7.72
N VAL A 503 17.34 -10.79 -8.27
CA VAL A 503 18.33 -10.68 -9.36
C VAL A 503 17.75 -9.93 -10.55
N ASN A 504 16.52 -10.27 -10.95
CA ASN A 504 15.87 -9.62 -12.08
C ASN A 504 15.52 -8.17 -11.76
N GLU A 505 14.99 -7.91 -10.56
CA GLU A 505 14.60 -6.56 -10.11
C GLU A 505 15.80 -5.61 -10.06
N TYR A 506 16.95 -6.07 -9.56
CA TYR A 506 18.18 -5.28 -9.54
C TYR A 506 18.78 -5.10 -10.93
N ALA A 507 18.70 -6.13 -11.79
CA ALA A 507 19.18 -6.04 -13.16
C ALA A 507 18.43 -4.95 -13.96
N ASP A 508 17.12 -4.81 -13.74
CA ASP A 508 16.30 -3.75 -14.36
C ASP A 508 16.74 -2.35 -13.92
N GLN A 509 17.35 -2.23 -12.73
CA GLN A 509 17.95 -1.00 -12.21
C GLN A 509 19.44 -0.82 -12.58
N ASN A 510 19.99 -1.70 -13.45
CA ASN A 510 21.41 -1.78 -13.79
C ASN A 510 22.33 -2.03 -12.57
N MET A 511 21.83 -2.72 -11.56
CA MET A 511 22.56 -3.15 -10.37
C MET A 511 22.79 -4.66 -10.42
N ASN A 512 23.86 -5.14 -9.76
CA ASN A 512 24.11 -6.57 -9.61
C ASN A 512 23.73 -7.00 -8.20
N TYR A 513 23.01 -8.11 -8.10
CA TYR A 513 22.56 -8.66 -6.82
C TYR A 513 23.25 -10.01 -6.54
N PRO A 514 23.94 -10.18 -5.40
CA PRO A 514 24.64 -11.41 -5.05
C PRO A 514 23.64 -12.51 -4.62
N SER A 515 23.25 -13.35 -5.58
CA SER A 515 22.27 -14.42 -5.34
C SER A 515 22.96 -15.72 -4.90
N PRO A 516 22.56 -16.30 -3.76
CA PRO A 516 23.10 -17.58 -3.31
C PRO A 516 22.53 -18.77 -4.09
N SER A 517 23.28 -19.88 -4.10
CA SER A 517 22.74 -21.18 -4.49
C SER A 517 22.10 -21.89 -3.30
N PHE A 518 20.96 -22.54 -3.54
CA PHE A 518 20.23 -23.31 -2.54
C PHE A 518 20.48 -24.83 -2.62
N THR A 519 21.49 -25.25 -3.39
CA THR A 519 21.89 -26.67 -3.46
C THR A 519 22.67 -27.07 -2.20
N LEU A 520 22.14 -28.04 -1.46
CA LEU A 520 22.79 -28.62 -0.29
C LEU A 520 23.88 -29.63 -0.67
N LEU A 521 24.99 -29.58 0.06
CA LEU A 521 25.97 -30.66 0.13
C LEU A 521 25.37 -31.90 0.85
N ASP A 522 26.07 -33.03 0.74
CA ASP A 522 25.67 -34.23 1.50
C ASP A 522 25.71 -33.93 3.01
N THR A 523 24.61 -34.24 3.70
CA THR A 523 24.44 -33.85 5.11
C THR A 523 25.44 -34.54 6.04
N ALA A 524 25.89 -35.76 5.71
CA ALA A 524 26.89 -36.46 6.51
C ALA A 524 28.30 -35.88 6.32
N GLU A 525 28.60 -35.37 5.13
CA GLU A 525 29.83 -34.61 4.88
C GLU A 525 29.79 -33.27 5.62
N LEU A 526 28.65 -32.56 5.57
CA LEU A 526 28.48 -31.29 6.24
C LEU A 526 28.54 -31.41 7.78
N ASP A 527 27.93 -32.44 8.37
CA ASP A 527 28.05 -32.74 9.81
C ASP A 527 29.51 -32.89 10.27
N ALA A 528 30.34 -33.56 9.46
CA ALA A 528 31.76 -33.73 9.77
C ALA A 528 32.52 -32.39 9.73
N GLU A 529 32.23 -31.54 8.75
CA GLU A 529 32.80 -30.19 8.65
C GLU A 529 32.37 -29.28 9.80
N ILE A 530 31.08 -29.33 10.18
CA ILE A 530 30.53 -28.58 11.31
C ILE A 530 31.28 -28.96 12.60
N GLU A 531 31.46 -30.26 12.87
CA GLU A 531 32.17 -30.72 14.08
C GLU A 531 33.67 -30.38 14.03
N GLU A 532 34.34 -30.59 12.90
CA GLU A 532 35.78 -30.37 12.76
C GLU A 532 36.15 -28.89 12.97
N ARG A 533 35.36 -27.98 12.41
CA ARG A 533 35.63 -26.54 12.42
C ARG A 533 34.92 -25.80 13.55
N GLY A 534 33.94 -26.43 14.19
CA GLY A 534 33.10 -25.80 15.21
C GLY A 534 32.25 -24.68 14.62
N LEU A 535 31.65 -24.93 13.45
CA LEU A 535 30.81 -23.97 12.74
C LEU A 535 29.55 -23.64 13.55
N SER A 536 29.14 -22.39 13.47
CA SER A 536 27.91 -21.90 14.07
C SER A 536 27.46 -20.63 13.39
N PHE A 537 26.15 -20.46 13.19
CA PHE A 537 25.56 -19.23 12.65
C PHE A 537 24.85 -18.40 13.73
N GLY A 538 24.77 -18.88 14.97
CA GLY A 538 24.02 -18.22 16.03
C GLY A 538 24.19 -18.87 17.40
N SER A 539 23.32 -18.54 18.35
CA SER A 539 23.28 -19.27 19.62
C SER A 539 22.71 -20.67 19.44
N GLU A 540 22.97 -21.59 20.38
CA GLU A 540 22.35 -22.93 20.39
C GLU A 540 20.81 -22.86 20.32
N GLU A 541 20.21 -21.82 20.91
CA GLU A 541 18.77 -21.60 20.90
C GLU A 541 18.25 -21.23 19.50
N VAL A 542 18.96 -20.34 18.79
CA VAL A 542 18.64 -19.93 17.41
C VAL A 542 18.85 -21.09 16.45
N GLU A 543 19.95 -21.83 16.57
CA GLU A 543 20.20 -23.02 15.75
C GLU A 543 19.13 -24.10 15.95
N ALA A 544 18.71 -24.32 17.21
CA ALA A 544 17.62 -25.24 17.51
C ALA A 544 16.28 -24.74 16.95
N LEU A 545 16.01 -23.44 17.00
CA LEU A 545 14.80 -22.83 16.41
C LEU A 545 14.72 -23.12 14.91
N VAL A 546 15.80 -22.84 14.17
CA VAL A 546 15.88 -23.08 12.72
C VAL A 546 15.76 -24.58 12.42
N ARG A 547 16.54 -25.42 13.10
CA ARG A 547 16.52 -26.88 12.88
C ARG A 547 15.16 -27.51 13.17
N ASN A 548 14.44 -27.01 14.17
CA ASN A 548 13.09 -27.49 14.50
C ASN A 548 12.05 -27.06 13.46
N TYR A 549 12.24 -25.91 12.80
CA TYR A 549 11.37 -25.45 11.72
C TYR A 549 11.67 -26.18 10.40
N SER A 550 12.95 -26.27 10.01
CA SER A 550 13.42 -26.94 8.79
C SER A 550 14.87 -27.42 8.97
N GLU A 551 15.07 -28.73 8.83
CA GLU A 551 16.42 -29.33 8.87
C GLU A 551 17.25 -28.89 7.64
N ASP A 552 16.61 -28.77 6.48
CA ASP A 552 17.27 -28.33 5.24
C ASP A 552 17.73 -26.87 5.34
N LEU A 553 16.91 -25.97 5.90
CA LEU A 553 17.31 -24.59 6.17
C LEU A 553 18.48 -24.52 7.15
N TYR A 554 18.48 -25.34 8.20
CA TYR A 554 19.58 -25.42 9.14
C TYR A 554 20.90 -25.81 8.46
N TYR A 555 20.89 -26.87 7.64
CA TYR A 555 22.08 -27.28 6.91
C TYR A 555 22.52 -26.24 5.89
N TRP A 556 21.57 -25.57 5.23
CA TRP A 556 21.90 -24.49 4.31
C TRP A 556 22.63 -23.34 5.02
N MET A 557 22.16 -22.92 6.20
CA MET A 557 22.83 -21.90 7.03
C MET A 557 24.23 -22.33 7.47
N MET A 558 24.41 -23.60 7.85
CA MET A 558 25.72 -24.14 8.19
C MET A 558 26.65 -24.20 6.98
N GLN A 559 26.13 -24.52 5.80
CA GLN A 559 26.88 -24.49 4.55
C GLN A 559 27.31 -23.07 4.19
N MET A 560 26.47 -22.06 4.44
CA MET A 560 26.85 -20.64 4.28
C MET A 560 28.05 -20.29 5.20
N MET A 561 28.02 -20.71 6.46
CA MET A 561 29.14 -20.50 7.39
C MET A 561 30.42 -21.22 6.95
N LEU A 562 30.29 -22.47 6.48
CA LEU A 562 31.41 -23.21 5.91
C LEU A 562 32.01 -22.47 4.70
N ARG A 563 31.16 -21.98 3.80
CA ARG A 563 31.57 -21.22 2.63
C ARG A 563 32.30 -19.94 3.03
N ALA A 564 31.80 -19.22 4.04
CA ALA A 564 32.46 -18.02 4.56
C ALA A 564 33.86 -18.32 5.09
N GLU A 565 34.04 -19.41 5.84
CA GLU A 565 35.36 -19.83 6.33
C GLU A 565 36.31 -20.22 5.18
N VAL A 566 35.81 -20.95 4.17
CA VAL A 566 36.59 -21.35 2.99
C VAL A 566 37.03 -20.12 2.17
N CYS A 567 36.14 -19.14 2.01
CA CYS A 567 36.39 -17.93 1.24
C CYS A 567 37.12 -16.83 2.03
N GLY A 568 37.27 -17.00 3.35
CA GLY A 568 37.91 -16.01 4.22
C GLY A 568 37.06 -14.75 4.46
N VAL A 569 35.73 -14.88 4.43
CA VAL A 569 34.77 -13.81 4.73
C VAL A 569 34.48 -13.81 6.23
N GLU A 570 34.87 -12.75 6.94
CA GLU A 570 34.73 -12.69 8.41
C GLU A 570 33.28 -12.54 8.88
N ASP A 571 32.48 -11.74 8.17
CA ASP A 571 31.10 -11.43 8.54
C ASP A 571 30.16 -11.58 7.33
N PRO A 572 29.67 -12.80 7.05
CA PRO A 572 28.90 -13.09 5.85
C PRO A 572 27.48 -12.49 5.86
N VAL A 573 26.99 -11.98 7.00
CA VAL A 573 25.61 -11.49 7.14
C VAL A 573 25.46 -9.99 6.93
N THR A 574 26.57 -9.28 6.68
CA THR A 574 26.54 -7.87 6.26
C THR A 574 26.34 -7.78 4.75
N ALA A 575 25.82 -6.66 4.24
CA ALA A 575 25.68 -6.45 2.80
C ALA A 575 27.03 -6.59 2.04
N GLU A 576 28.13 -6.10 2.64
CA GLU A 576 29.48 -6.26 2.10
C GLU A 576 29.94 -7.73 2.14
N GLY A 577 29.65 -8.42 3.25
CA GLY A 577 29.93 -9.84 3.43
C GLY A 577 29.20 -10.74 2.45
N LYS A 578 27.88 -10.56 2.28
CA LYS A 578 27.06 -11.28 1.30
C LYS A 578 27.61 -11.07 -0.12
N THR A 579 27.95 -9.83 -0.45
CA THR A 579 28.56 -9.50 -1.76
C THR A 579 29.89 -10.23 -1.96
N ALA A 580 30.77 -10.22 -0.96
CA ALA A 580 32.06 -10.91 -1.02
C ALA A 580 31.91 -12.44 -1.06
N LEU A 581 30.88 -12.98 -0.42
CA LEU A 581 30.64 -14.43 -0.33
C LEU A 581 30.18 -15.03 -1.67
N TYR A 582 29.49 -14.24 -2.49
CA TYR A 582 28.90 -14.65 -3.77
C TYR A 582 29.48 -13.86 -4.96
N ASP A 583 30.74 -13.42 -4.84
CA ASP A 583 31.49 -12.90 -5.99
C ASP A 583 32.20 -14.03 -6.76
N ALA A 584 32.75 -13.69 -7.92
CA ALA A 584 33.40 -14.66 -8.79
C ALA A 584 34.68 -15.29 -8.19
N GLU A 585 35.37 -14.62 -7.26
CA GLU A 585 36.55 -15.17 -6.60
C GLU A 585 36.14 -16.19 -5.53
N ALA A 586 35.15 -15.84 -4.71
CA ALA A 586 34.58 -16.73 -3.71
C ALA A 586 33.90 -17.95 -4.36
N ASP A 587 33.19 -17.78 -5.47
CA ASP A 587 32.63 -18.89 -6.25
C ASP A 587 33.70 -19.88 -6.69
N ALA A 588 34.82 -19.39 -7.23
CA ALA A 588 35.91 -20.26 -7.67
C ALA A 588 36.57 -21.02 -6.50
N LEU A 589 36.71 -20.39 -5.33
CA LEU A 589 37.21 -21.05 -4.12
C LEU A 589 36.23 -22.12 -3.62
N TRP A 590 34.94 -21.83 -3.63
CA TRP A 590 33.89 -22.75 -3.22
C TRP A 590 33.75 -23.96 -4.16
N GLU A 591 33.80 -23.74 -5.48
CA GLU A 591 33.81 -24.82 -6.49
C GLU A 591 35.03 -25.73 -6.33
N ALA A 592 36.21 -25.14 -6.12
CA ALA A 592 37.44 -25.90 -5.89
C ALA A 592 37.40 -26.73 -4.60
N TYR A 593 36.71 -26.23 -3.56
CA TYR A 593 36.50 -26.93 -2.30
C TYR A 593 35.55 -28.11 -2.44
N THR A 594 34.41 -27.90 -3.09
CA THR A 594 33.34 -28.89 -3.26
C THR A 594 33.64 -29.92 -4.35
N GLY A 595 34.63 -29.65 -5.22
CA GLY A 595 35.01 -30.54 -6.31
C GLY A 595 34.09 -30.47 -7.53
N THR A 596 33.32 -29.38 -7.65
CA THR A 596 32.35 -29.15 -8.72
C THR A 596 33.02 -28.35 -9.85
N ASP A 597 33.75 -29.03 -10.74
CA ASP A 597 34.47 -28.39 -11.84
C ASP A 597 33.47 -27.98 -12.94
N SER A 598 33.10 -26.70 -13.03
CA SER A 598 32.34 -26.15 -14.16
C SER A 598 33.26 -26.02 -15.37
N GLY A 599 33.52 -27.17 -16.02
CA GLY A 599 34.31 -27.26 -17.24
C GLY A 599 33.71 -26.37 -18.34
N SER A 600 34.26 -25.17 -18.50
CA SER A 600 34.15 -24.39 -19.72
C SER A 600 34.63 -25.25 -20.89
N GLU A 601 33.71 -25.65 -21.77
CA GLU A 601 34.06 -26.08 -23.11
C GLU A 601 34.71 -24.87 -23.81
N GLU A 602 36.03 -24.75 -23.69
CA GLU A 602 36.84 -24.04 -24.66
C GLU A 602 36.52 -24.61 -26.04
N SER A 603 35.80 -23.83 -26.83
CA SER A 603 35.63 -24.04 -28.26
C SER A 603 37.00 -23.99 -28.94
N GLY A 604 37.61 -25.17 -29.08
CA GLY A 604 38.84 -25.38 -29.82
C GLY A 604 38.63 -25.25 -31.33
N SER A 605 39.25 -24.21 -31.90
CA SER A 605 39.86 -24.08 -33.25
C SER A 605 39.10 -24.53 -34.49
#